data_AF-A0A177GGB7-F1
#
_entry.id   AF-A0A177GGB7-F1
#
_cell.length_a   1.000
_cell.length_b   1.000
_cell.length_c   1.000
_cell.angle_alpha   90.00
_cell.angle_beta   90.00
_cell.angle_gamma   90.00
#
_symmetry.space_group_name_H-M   'P 1'
#
loop_
_entity.id
_entity.type
_entity.pdbx_description
1 polymer ?
#
loop_
_entity_poly.entity_id
_entity_poly.type
_entity_poly.pdbx_seq_one_letter_code
_entity_poly.pdbx_strand_id
1 'polypeptide(L)'
;MAEAVEHSTSHLTDEDLHALAAFILKVAPMDDDADHAPRDASGKATDLPDIRTKGPQRIDDLAEMDGPHIYDANCSACHGHDGAGTKDHYVPSLFNNSTVGAGRPDNLIMTILNGVDRTAGKEHAFMPGFDGQSNVQRLSDAEIAALTNYVTATFGTGDHQVTPDLVKSLRKDTPVVNPLAKGK
;
A
#
# COMPACT_ATOMS: atom_id res chain seq x y z
N MET A 1 8.55 3.53 -6.48
CA MET A 1 9.43 2.57 -5.76
C MET A 1 9.62 1.29 -6.58
N ALA A 2 8.56 0.81 -7.25
CA ALA A 2 8.63 -0.35 -8.14
C ALA A 2 9.74 -0.23 -9.21
N GLU A 3 9.89 0.95 -9.82
CA GLU A 3 10.85 1.25 -10.88
C GLU A 3 12.30 1.19 -10.39
N ALA A 4 12.54 1.70 -9.18
CA ALA A 4 13.85 1.63 -8.55
C ALA A 4 14.26 0.18 -8.28
N VAL A 5 13.29 -0.69 -7.93
CA VAL A 5 13.59 -2.10 -7.75
C VAL A 5 13.80 -2.79 -9.09
N GLU A 6 12.87 -2.66 -10.03
CA GLU A 6 12.90 -3.36 -11.33
C GLU A 6 14.08 -2.94 -12.21
N HIS A 7 14.42 -1.65 -12.26
CA HIS A 7 15.42 -1.14 -13.20
C HIS A 7 16.76 -0.75 -12.55
N SER A 8 16.91 -0.90 -11.23
CA SER A 8 18.15 -0.54 -10.53
C SER A 8 18.55 -1.56 -9.47
N THR A 9 17.90 -1.57 -8.31
CA THR A 9 18.43 -2.31 -7.14
C THR A 9 18.35 -3.82 -7.28
N SER A 10 17.49 -4.36 -8.15
CA SER A 10 17.46 -5.80 -8.47
C SER A 10 18.60 -6.27 -9.37
N HIS A 11 19.39 -5.34 -9.93
CA HIS A 11 20.53 -5.63 -10.81
C HIS A 11 21.89 -5.42 -10.14
N LEU A 12 21.91 -5.08 -8.85
CA LEU A 12 23.16 -4.87 -8.10
C LEU A 12 23.97 -6.16 -8.03
N THR A 13 25.28 -6.03 -8.21
CA THR A 13 26.20 -7.15 -8.01
C THR A 13 26.47 -7.37 -6.53
N ASP A 14 27.04 -8.52 -6.17
CA ASP A 14 27.48 -8.78 -4.79
C ASP A 14 28.47 -7.70 -4.30
N GLU A 15 29.35 -7.18 -5.18
CA GLU A 15 30.27 -6.10 -4.83
C GLU A 15 29.53 -4.80 -4.49
N ASP A 16 28.52 -4.44 -5.29
CA ASP A 16 27.69 -3.26 -5.03
C ASP A 16 26.90 -3.39 -3.72
N LEU A 17 26.36 -4.57 -3.44
CA LEU A 17 25.64 -4.85 -2.20
C LEU A 17 26.55 -4.72 -0.97
N HIS A 18 27.78 -5.23 -1.04
CA HIS A 18 28.76 -5.05 0.04
C HIS A 18 29.15 -3.58 0.21
N ALA A 19 29.33 -2.84 -0.88
CA ALA A 19 29.66 -1.41 -0.83
C ALA A 19 28.53 -0.60 -0.20
N LEU A 20 27.27 -0.87 -0.56
CA LEU A 20 26.09 -0.24 0.05
C LEU A 20 25.97 -0.57 1.53
N ALA A 21 26.16 -1.84 1.92
CA ALA A 21 26.15 -2.24 3.33
C ALA A 21 27.25 -1.51 4.13
N ALA A 22 28.47 -1.45 3.60
CA ALA A 22 29.58 -0.74 4.22
C ALA A 22 29.34 0.77 4.33
N PHE A 23 28.63 1.37 3.36
CA PHE A 23 28.23 2.77 3.41
C PHE A 23 27.17 3.01 4.48
N ILE A 24 26.07 2.24 4.48
CA ILE A 24 24.96 2.37 5.43
C ILE A 24 25.47 2.24 6.87
N LEU A 25 26.39 1.30 7.15
CA LEU A 25 26.99 1.11 8.48
C LEU A 25 27.85 2.30 8.95
N LYS A 26 28.26 3.20 8.06
CA LYS A 26 29.07 4.39 8.39
C LYS A 26 28.23 5.66 8.55
N VAL A 27 27.02 5.68 8.00
CA VAL A 27 26.14 6.85 8.08
C VAL A 27 25.48 6.86 9.46
N ALA A 28 25.48 8.03 10.11
CA ALA A 28 24.76 8.18 11.37
C ALA A 28 23.25 7.99 11.14
N PRO A 29 22.55 7.24 12.01
CA PRO A 29 21.11 7.10 11.90
C PRO A 29 20.44 8.47 11.96
N MET A 30 19.55 8.74 11.02
CA MET A 30 18.64 9.88 11.11
C MET A 30 17.48 9.45 11.99
N ASP A 31 17.30 10.15 13.12
CA ASP A 31 16.13 9.96 13.95
C ASP A 31 14.90 10.55 13.22
N ASP A 32 13.85 9.75 13.12
CA ASP A 32 12.55 10.18 12.60
C ASP A 32 11.54 9.95 13.73
N ASP A 33 10.95 11.02 14.25
CA ASP A 33 9.99 10.95 15.35
C ASP A 33 8.80 10.02 15.00
N ALA A 34 8.54 9.79 13.71
CA ALA A 34 7.48 8.93 13.24
C ALA A 34 7.83 7.42 13.25
N ASP A 35 9.12 7.04 13.27
CA ASP A 35 9.56 5.65 13.02
C ASP A 35 10.71 5.23 13.94
N HIS A 36 10.37 4.68 15.12
CA HIS A 36 11.34 4.22 16.11
C HIS A 36 11.46 2.70 16.21
N ALA A 37 10.71 1.97 15.39
CA ALA A 37 10.66 0.51 15.38
C ALA A 37 10.63 -0.02 13.94
N PRO A 38 10.96 -1.30 13.70
CA PRO A 38 10.80 -1.91 12.39
C PRO A 38 9.36 -1.79 11.90
N ARG A 39 9.15 -1.16 10.73
CA ARG A 39 7.83 -0.86 10.18
C ARG A 39 7.00 -2.12 9.85
N ASP A 40 7.65 -3.25 9.67
CA ASP A 40 7.01 -4.56 9.43
C ASP A 40 6.57 -5.27 10.71
N ALA A 41 6.89 -4.72 11.90
CA ALA A 41 6.52 -5.28 13.20
C ALA A 41 5.36 -4.52 13.88
N SER A 42 4.86 -3.46 13.26
CA SER A 42 3.84 -2.58 13.85
C SER A 42 2.44 -3.19 13.85
N GLY A 43 2.13 -4.04 12.87
CA GLY A 43 0.79 -4.61 12.69
C GLY A 43 0.53 -5.89 13.49
N LYS A 44 -0.75 -6.27 13.57
CA LYS A 44 -1.17 -7.58 14.08
C LYS A 44 -2.25 -8.17 13.17
N ALA A 45 -2.26 -9.49 13.05
CA ALA A 45 -3.38 -10.20 12.43
C ALA A 45 -4.67 -9.84 13.18
N THR A 46 -5.71 -9.51 12.43
CA THR A 46 -7.00 -9.13 13.00
C THR A 46 -7.98 -10.29 12.89
N ASP A 47 -8.74 -10.51 13.95
CA ASP A 47 -9.90 -11.42 13.97
C ASP A 47 -11.20 -10.60 13.83
N LEU A 48 -11.11 -9.40 13.22
CA LEU A 48 -12.28 -8.56 13.00
C LEU A 48 -13.30 -9.34 12.18
N PRO A 49 -14.58 -9.38 12.61
CA PRO A 49 -15.61 -10.03 11.83
C PRO A 49 -15.69 -9.37 10.46
N ASP A 50 -15.70 -10.19 9.40
CA ASP A 50 -16.12 -9.78 8.05
C ASP A 50 -17.38 -8.90 8.21
N ILE A 51 -17.38 -7.70 7.62
CA ILE A 51 -18.50 -6.76 7.72
C ILE A 51 -19.82 -7.40 7.26
N ARG A 52 -19.74 -8.48 6.47
CA ARG A 52 -20.85 -9.32 6.00
C ARG A 52 -21.47 -10.22 7.08
N THR A 53 -20.84 -10.36 8.26
CA THR A 53 -21.38 -11.13 9.41
C THR A 53 -22.51 -10.40 10.13
N LYS A 54 -22.56 -9.07 10.00
CA LYS A 54 -23.74 -8.29 10.35
C LYS A 54 -24.71 -8.51 9.20
N GLY A 55 -25.90 -9.07 9.46
CA GLY A 55 -26.91 -9.37 8.44
C GLY A 55 -27.11 -8.21 7.45
N PRO A 56 -27.63 -8.49 6.23
CA PRO A 56 -27.53 -7.58 5.08
C PRO A 56 -27.81 -6.12 5.46
N GLN A 57 -26.76 -5.30 5.40
CA GLN A 57 -26.83 -3.87 5.65
C GLN A 57 -27.37 -3.21 4.38
N ARG A 58 -28.54 -2.59 4.47
CA ARG A 58 -29.07 -1.78 3.38
C ARG A 58 -28.29 -0.47 3.32
N ILE A 59 -27.55 -0.26 2.24
CA ILE A 59 -26.92 1.04 1.96
C ILE A 59 -27.98 1.91 1.27
N ASP A 60 -28.62 2.75 2.07
CA ASP A 60 -29.69 3.66 1.63
C ASP A 60 -29.15 4.97 1.02
N ASP A 61 -27.88 5.27 1.27
CA ASP A 61 -27.17 6.43 0.76
C ASP A 61 -25.86 5.95 0.12
N LEU A 62 -25.70 6.20 -1.19
CA LEU A 62 -24.48 5.93 -1.93
C LEU A 62 -23.45 7.06 -1.78
N ALA A 63 -23.64 7.99 -0.82
CA ALA A 63 -22.58 8.87 -0.36
C ALA A 63 -21.30 8.08 -0.05
N GLU A 64 -20.16 8.78 -0.06
CA GLU A 64 -18.81 8.18 0.03
C GLU A 64 -18.75 7.02 1.03
N MET A 65 -18.35 5.85 0.53
CA MET A 65 -18.23 4.64 1.35
C MET A 65 -17.17 4.85 2.43
N ASP A 66 -17.40 4.30 3.62
CA ASP A 66 -16.37 4.34 4.66
C ASP A 66 -15.20 3.38 4.34
N GLY A 67 -14.08 3.55 5.05
CA GLY A 67 -12.87 2.74 4.87
C GLY A 67 -13.10 1.20 4.90
N PRO A 68 -13.82 0.63 5.89
CA PRO A 68 -14.05 -0.82 5.92
C PRO A 68 -14.90 -1.33 4.75
N HIS A 69 -15.93 -0.59 4.30
CA HIS A 69 -16.72 -1.00 3.14
C HIS A 69 -15.89 -0.91 1.84
N ILE A 70 -15.04 0.12 1.70
CA ILE A 70 -14.12 0.22 0.55
C ILE A 70 -13.13 -0.96 0.55
N TYR A 71 -12.53 -1.27 1.71
CA TYR A 71 -11.60 -2.40 1.85
C TYR A 71 -12.26 -3.73 1.48
N ASP A 72 -13.47 -3.96 1.98
CA ASP A 72 -14.20 -5.20 1.70
C ASP A 72 -14.58 -5.34 0.22
N ALA A 73 -14.95 -4.24 -0.44
CA ALA A 73 -15.34 -4.25 -1.83
C ALA A 73 -14.15 -4.37 -2.79
N ASN A 74 -12.99 -3.81 -2.44
CA ASN A 74 -11.88 -3.61 -3.38
C ASN A 74 -10.56 -4.33 -3.02
N CYS A 75 -10.36 -4.73 -1.76
CA CYS A 75 -9.05 -5.19 -1.27
C CYS A 75 -9.11 -6.59 -0.65
N SER A 76 -10.17 -6.91 0.09
CA SER A 76 -10.27 -8.14 0.89
C SER A 76 -10.25 -9.43 0.06
N ALA A 77 -10.68 -9.37 -1.20
CA ALA A 77 -10.64 -10.51 -2.12
C ALA A 77 -9.20 -11.03 -2.39
N CYS A 78 -8.20 -10.14 -2.29
CA CYS A 78 -6.79 -10.49 -2.48
C CYS A 78 -6.03 -10.54 -1.15
N HIS A 79 -6.19 -9.51 -0.30
CA HIS A 79 -5.45 -9.39 0.96
C HIS A 79 -6.06 -10.18 2.12
N GLY A 80 -7.26 -10.75 1.93
CA GLY A 80 -8.04 -11.40 2.98
C GLY A 80 -8.77 -10.40 3.86
N HIS A 81 -9.84 -10.83 4.52
CA HIS A 81 -10.55 -10.02 5.51
C HIS A 81 -9.66 -9.72 6.73
N ASP A 82 -8.77 -10.64 7.07
CA ASP A 82 -7.79 -10.56 8.15
C ASP A 82 -6.49 -9.84 7.74
N GLY A 83 -6.34 -9.44 6.47
CA GLY A 83 -5.15 -8.79 5.95
C GLY A 83 -3.94 -9.71 5.84
N ALA A 84 -4.10 -11.04 5.91
CA ALA A 84 -2.98 -11.98 5.90
C ALA A 84 -2.29 -12.12 4.54
N GLY A 85 -2.96 -11.76 3.45
CA GLY A 85 -2.47 -12.00 2.09
C GLY A 85 -2.41 -13.49 1.74
N THR A 86 -1.60 -13.83 0.75
CA THR A 86 -1.45 -15.23 0.29
C THR A 86 -0.26 -15.91 0.98
N LYS A 87 -0.34 -17.24 1.15
CA LYS A 87 0.70 -18.04 1.81
C LYS A 87 2.04 -18.03 1.08
N ASP A 88 2.02 -17.81 -0.23
CA ASP A 88 3.19 -17.67 -1.10
C ASP A 88 3.73 -16.24 -1.15
N HIS A 89 3.12 -15.31 -0.42
CA HIS A 89 3.46 -13.90 -0.35
C HIS A 89 3.35 -13.11 -1.66
N TYR A 90 2.69 -13.66 -2.70
CA TYR A 90 2.39 -12.92 -3.92
C TYR A 90 1.52 -11.69 -3.62
N VAL A 91 0.46 -11.89 -2.82
CA VAL A 91 -0.25 -10.80 -2.16
C VAL A 91 0.33 -10.68 -0.74
N PRO A 92 1.00 -9.58 -0.39
CA PRO A 92 1.64 -9.47 0.91
C PRO A 92 0.60 -9.35 2.03
N SER A 93 0.97 -9.84 3.21
CA SER A 93 0.30 -9.47 4.46
C SER A 93 0.31 -7.95 4.60
N LEU A 94 -0.79 -7.39 5.10
CA LEU A 94 -0.90 -5.96 5.44
C LEU A 94 -0.36 -5.66 6.83
N PHE A 95 -0.36 -6.64 7.75
CA PHE A 95 0.10 -6.46 9.12
C PHE A 95 1.59 -6.77 9.35
N ASN A 96 2.27 -7.37 8.37
CA ASN A 96 3.72 -7.50 8.33
C ASN A 96 4.30 -6.72 7.14
N ASN A 97 3.85 -5.48 6.94
CA ASN A 97 4.18 -4.67 5.76
C ASN A 97 4.77 -3.33 6.14
N SER A 98 5.97 -3.04 5.65
CA SER A 98 6.67 -1.78 5.94
C SER A 98 6.00 -0.54 5.36
N THR A 99 5.14 -0.67 4.34
CA THR A 99 4.34 0.44 3.80
C THR A 99 3.13 0.74 4.68
N VAL A 100 2.51 -0.29 5.27
CA VAL A 100 1.33 -0.14 6.14
C VAL A 100 1.73 0.26 7.57
N GLY A 101 2.85 -0.26 8.06
CA GLY A 101 3.37 0.08 9.39
C GLY A 101 4.37 1.23 9.40
N ALA A 102 4.43 2.04 8.34
CA ALA A 102 5.20 3.28 8.34
C ALA A 102 4.53 4.35 9.21
N GLY A 103 5.32 5.20 9.86
CA GLY A 103 4.79 6.37 10.58
C GLY A 103 4.16 7.44 9.67
N ARG A 104 4.40 7.36 8.36
CA ARG A 104 3.87 8.29 7.34
C ARG A 104 3.10 7.54 6.24
N PRO A 105 1.90 8.01 5.87
CA PRO A 105 1.00 7.27 4.97
C PRO A 105 1.32 7.45 3.49
N ASP A 106 2.26 8.31 3.11
CA ASP A 106 2.54 8.73 1.72
C ASP A 106 2.78 7.53 0.79
N ASN A 107 3.60 6.57 1.21
CA ASN A 107 3.91 5.38 0.41
C ASN A 107 2.69 4.48 0.21
N LEU A 108 1.82 4.38 1.23
CA LEU A 108 0.59 3.61 1.14
C LEU A 108 -0.41 4.28 0.21
N ILE A 109 -0.59 5.60 0.34
CA ILE A 109 -1.44 6.40 -0.55
C ILE A 109 -0.98 6.23 -2.01
N MET A 110 0.33 6.35 -2.27
CA MET A 110 0.88 6.20 -3.62
C MET A 110 0.73 4.78 -4.17
N THR A 111 0.82 3.77 -3.31
CA THR A 111 0.60 2.36 -3.68
C THR A 111 -0.88 2.12 -4.03
N ILE A 112 -1.82 2.70 -3.28
CA ILE A 112 -3.26 2.60 -3.59
C ILE A 112 -3.60 3.34 -4.89
N LEU A 113 -3.06 4.55 -5.07
CA LEU A 113 -3.29 5.34 -6.28
C LEU A 113 -2.76 4.60 -7.52
N ASN A 114 -1.49 4.20 -7.49
CA ASN A 114 -0.77 3.80 -8.69
C ASN A 114 -0.74 2.28 -8.90
N GLY A 115 -1.08 1.53 -7.85
CA GLY A 115 -0.90 0.09 -7.82
C GLY A 115 0.57 -0.29 -7.74
N VAL A 116 0.81 -1.57 -8.03
CA VAL A 116 2.14 -2.16 -8.17
C VAL A 116 2.10 -3.00 -9.44
N ASP A 117 3.05 -2.81 -10.33
CA ASP A 117 3.30 -3.75 -11.43
C ASP A 117 4.81 -3.76 -11.62
N ARG A 118 5.45 -4.83 -11.15
CA ARG A 118 6.91 -4.94 -11.25
C ARG A 118 7.36 -6.37 -11.45
N THR A 119 8.45 -6.52 -12.18
CA THR A 119 9.15 -7.80 -12.35
C THR A 119 10.57 -7.70 -11.80
N ALA A 120 10.98 -8.62 -10.93
CA ALA A 120 12.34 -8.71 -10.45
C ALA A 120 12.82 -10.17 -10.54
N GLY A 121 13.69 -10.46 -11.51
CA GLY A 121 14.09 -11.83 -11.81
C GLY A 121 12.93 -12.67 -12.33
N LYS A 122 12.54 -13.71 -11.57
CA LYS A 122 11.38 -14.57 -11.87
C LYS A 122 10.11 -14.17 -11.12
N GLU A 123 10.22 -13.23 -10.19
CA GLU A 123 9.11 -12.78 -9.35
C GLU A 123 8.39 -11.63 -10.02
N HIS A 124 7.06 -11.69 -10.03
CA HIS A 124 6.17 -10.61 -10.45
C HIS A 124 5.32 -10.19 -9.26
N ALA A 125 5.08 -8.90 -9.10
CA ALA A 125 4.15 -8.39 -8.10
C ALA A 125 3.16 -7.47 -8.80
N PHE A 126 1.86 -7.72 -8.54
CA PHE A 126 0.78 -6.96 -9.13
C PHE A 126 -0.26 -6.53 -8.08
N MET A 127 -0.64 -5.27 -8.15
CA MET A 127 -1.78 -4.67 -7.48
C MET A 127 -2.35 -3.62 -8.43
N PRO A 128 -3.65 -3.62 -8.74
CA PRO A 128 -4.22 -2.58 -9.58
C PRO A 128 -4.15 -1.22 -8.88
N GLY A 129 -3.96 -0.15 -9.66
CA GLY A 129 -4.14 1.21 -9.17
C GLY A 129 -5.61 1.58 -9.08
N PHE A 130 -5.95 2.44 -8.12
CA PHE A 130 -7.32 2.91 -7.85
C PHE A 130 -7.51 4.39 -8.15
N ASP A 131 -6.60 4.97 -8.95
CA ASP A 131 -6.70 6.36 -9.36
C ASP A 131 -7.87 6.64 -10.35
N GLY A 132 -7.94 7.87 -10.84
CA GLY A 132 -8.97 8.27 -11.81
C GLY A 132 -8.87 7.56 -13.18
N GLN A 133 -7.74 6.92 -13.49
CA GLN A 133 -7.51 6.14 -14.71
C GLN A 133 -7.67 4.64 -14.48
N SER A 134 -8.03 4.21 -13.27
CA SER A 134 -8.21 2.80 -12.95
C SER A 134 -9.22 2.11 -13.87
N ASN A 135 -8.87 0.88 -14.24
CA ASN A 135 -9.72 -0.05 -14.99
C ASN A 135 -10.51 -1.01 -14.08
N VAL A 136 -10.31 -0.98 -12.76
CA VAL A 136 -11.03 -1.81 -11.80
C VAL A 136 -12.08 -0.99 -11.05
N GLN A 137 -11.64 0.00 -10.28
CA GLN A 137 -12.47 0.91 -9.51
C GLN A 137 -11.73 2.23 -9.35
N ARG A 138 -12.43 3.32 -9.63
CA ARG A 138 -11.92 4.67 -9.43
C ARG A 138 -12.33 5.12 -8.04
N LEU A 139 -11.37 5.47 -7.20
CA LEU A 139 -11.62 6.00 -5.87
C LEU A 139 -11.29 7.50 -5.85
N SER A 140 -12.23 8.26 -5.30
CA SER A 140 -12.06 9.68 -4.99
C SER A 140 -10.95 9.90 -3.95
N ASP A 141 -10.53 11.15 -3.79
CA ASP A 141 -9.52 11.51 -2.79
C ASP A 141 -9.99 11.21 -1.36
N ALA A 142 -11.29 11.38 -1.10
CA ALA A 142 -11.88 11.10 0.20
C ALA A 142 -12.01 9.60 0.49
N GLU A 143 -12.40 8.80 -0.51
CA GLU A 143 -12.44 7.34 -0.38
C GLU A 143 -11.04 6.75 -0.14
N ILE A 144 -10.00 7.24 -0.84
CA ILE A 144 -8.62 6.80 -0.60
C ILE A 144 -8.13 7.25 0.78
N ALA A 145 -8.49 8.44 1.24
CA ALA A 145 -8.16 8.90 2.59
C ALA A 145 -8.79 7.99 3.65
N ALA A 146 -10.09 7.70 3.52
CA ALA A 146 -10.83 6.81 4.42
C ALA A 146 -10.26 5.39 4.42
N LEU A 147 -9.95 4.85 3.23
CA LEU A 147 -9.32 3.53 3.08
C LEU A 147 -7.94 3.48 3.74
N THR A 148 -7.11 4.52 3.53
CA THR A 148 -5.75 4.57 4.08
C THR A 148 -5.79 4.60 5.61
N ASN A 149 -6.65 5.43 6.20
CA ASN A 149 -6.84 5.49 7.66
C ASN A 149 -7.34 4.15 8.21
N TYR A 150 -8.29 3.50 7.53
CA TYR A 150 -8.77 2.17 7.94
C TYR A 150 -7.67 1.12 7.91
N VAL A 151 -6.90 1.03 6.81
CA VAL A 151 -5.84 0.03 6.64
C VAL A 151 -4.75 0.21 7.69
N THR A 152 -4.31 1.44 7.92
CA THR A 152 -3.26 1.76 8.91
C THR A 152 -3.73 1.60 10.35
N ALA A 153 -4.98 1.95 10.66
CA ALA A 153 -5.56 1.72 11.98
C ALA A 153 -5.81 0.23 12.28
N THR A 154 -6.13 -0.56 11.25
CA THR A 154 -6.49 -1.98 11.41
C THR A 154 -5.27 -2.90 11.38
N PHE A 155 -4.34 -2.64 10.46
CA PHE A 155 -3.22 -3.52 10.17
C PHE A 155 -1.86 -2.88 10.43
N GLY A 156 -1.78 -1.59 10.77
CA GLY A 156 -0.53 -0.85 10.85
C GLY A 156 -0.32 -0.13 12.18
N THR A 157 0.23 1.07 12.07
CA THR A 157 0.70 1.94 13.17
C THR A 157 -0.40 2.78 13.83
N GLY A 158 -1.62 2.79 13.28
CA GLY A 158 -2.73 3.59 13.79
C GLY A 158 -3.36 4.50 12.74
N ASP A 159 -4.25 5.38 13.18
CA ASP A 159 -4.91 6.35 12.31
C ASP A 159 -4.04 7.60 12.09
N HIS A 160 -3.55 7.77 10.86
CA HIS A 160 -2.71 8.92 10.47
C HIS A 160 -3.49 10.19 10.14
N GLN A 161 -4.84 10.20 10.28
CA GLN A 161 -5.69 11.34 9.97
C GLN A 161 -5.49 11.85 8.53
N VAL A 162 -5.34 10.92 7.57
CA VAL A 162 -5.19 11.24 6.15
C VAL A 162 -6.41 12.04 5.69
N THR A 163 -6.15 13.13 4.98
CA THR A 163 -7.18 14.02 4.45
C THR A 163 -7.31 13.88 2.92
N PRO A 164 -8.49 14.20 2.35
CA PRO A 164 -8.66 14.23 0.90
C PRO A 164 -7.65 15.17 0.21
N ASP A 165 -7.31 16.31 0.83
CA ASP A 165 -6.35 17.26 0.27
C ASP A 165 -4.93 16.70 0.16
N LEU A 166 -4.50 15.88 1.13
CA LEU A 166 -3.21 15.18 1.07
C LEU A 166 -3.20 14.15 -0.07
N VAL A 167 -4.27 13.36 -0.22
CA VAL A 167 -4.39 12.41 -1.34
C VAL A 167 -4.36 13.16 -2.67
N LYS A 168 -5.09 14.27 -2.75
CA LYS A 168 -5.14 15.12 -3.95
C LYS A 168 -3.78 15.70 -4.31
N SER A 169 -2.96 16.10 -3.33
CA SER A 169 -1.60 16.58 -3.61
C SER A 169 -0.74 15.44 -4.15
N LEU A 170 -0.74 14.28 -3.50
CA LEU A 170 0.06 13.12 -3.91
C LEU A 170 -0.37 12.59 -5.30
N ARG A 171 -1.66 12.63 -5.61
CA ARG A 171 -2.20 12.24 -6.93
C ARG A 171 -1.66 13.10 -8.08
N LYS A 172 -1.37 14.38 -7.85
CA LYS A 172 -0.78 15.25 -8.89
C LYS A 172 0.69 14.90 -9.18
N ASP A 173 1.36 14.36 -8.17
CA ASP A 173 2.78 14.00 -8.24
C ASP A 173 2.99 12.58 -8.78
N THR A 174 1.92 11.84 -9.07
CA THR A 174 1.95 10.55 -9.75
C THR A 174 2.34 10.69 -11.23
N PRO A 175 3.43 10.06 -11.69
CA PRO A 175 3.66 9.85 -13.11
C PRO A 175 2.57 8.91 -13.66
N VAL A 176 1.94 9.26 -14.78
CA VAL A 176 0.95 8.40 -15.45
C VAL A 176 1.66 7.13 -15.94
N VAL A 177 1.61 6.06 -15.15
CA VAL A 177 1.99 4.72 -15.60
C VAL A 177 0.89 4.21 -16.52
N ASN A 178 1.05 4.42 -17.83
CA ASN A 178 0.20 3.83 -18.85
C ASN A 178 0.74 2.41 -19.18
N PRO A 179 0.08 1.32 -18.74
CA PRO A 179 0.54 -0.04 -19.02
C PRO A 179 0.50 -0.38 -20.52
N LEU A 180 -0.24 0.42 -21.32
CA LEU A 180 -0.44 0.23 -22.75
C LEU A 180 0.54 1.05 -23.63
N ALA A 181 1.48 1.79 -23.04
CA ALA A 181 2.47 2.56 -23.80
C ALA A 181 3.64 1.70 -24.34
N LYS A 182 3.67 0.39 -24.08
CA LYS A 182 4.61 -0.54 -24.72
C LYS A 182 4.06 -0.96 -26.08
N GLY A 183 4.30 -0.15 -27.11
CA GLY A 183 3.90 -0.47 -28.49
C GLY A 183 4.34 0.56 -29.52
N LYS A 184 5.63 0.57 -29.86
CA LYS A 184 6.16 0.89 -31.20
C LYS A 184 7.28 -0.07 -31.54
#